data_AF-A0A535TGT6-F1
#
_entry.id   AF-A0A535TGT6-F1
#
_cell.length_a   1.000
_cell.length_b   1.000
_cell.length_c   1.000
_cell.angle_alpha   90.00
_cell.angle_beta   90.00
_cell.angle_gamma   90.00
#
_symmetry.space_group_name_H-M   'P 1'
#
loop_
_entity.id
_entity.type
_entity.pdbx_description
1 polymer ?
#
loop_
_entity_poly.entity_id
_entity_poly.type
_entity_poly.pdbx_seq_one_letter_code
_entity_poly.pdbx_strand_id
1 'polypeptide(L)'
;EYVYIFFKGLSPERIQYIEGYYAEQTPEQQFWESNGYRIQRRCPHLKADLTRFGKIEDGVLTCTMHGWQFELATGKCLTSDDRKLYAQHLSEDGTPAAGEEQQEWVRPPAAKCKHCWYVPSKEKKA
;
A
#
# COMPACT_ATOMS: atom_id res chain seq x y z
N GLU A 1 30.03 -8.42 5.79
CA GLU A 1 28.99 -7.42 6.18
C GLU A 1 27.54 -7.93 6.06
N TYR A 2 26.97 -8.15 4.87
CA TYR A 2 25.53 -8.47 4.72
C TYR A 2 25.04 -9.76 5.43
N VAL A 3 25.84 -10.83 5.42
CA VAL A 3 25.47 -12.11 6.07
C VAL A 3 25.40 -11.96 7.60
N TYR A 4 26.32 -11.20 8.19
CA TYR A 4 26.33 -10.95 9.63
C TYR A 4 25.14 -10.07 10.07
N ILE A 5 24.77 -9.08 9.25
CA ILE A 5 23.58 -8.25 9.48
C ILE A 5 22.30 -9.11 9.37
N PHE A 6 22.23 -10.01 8.40
CA PHE A 6 21.12 -10.96 8.26
C PHE A 6 20.93 -11.79 9.53
N PHE A 7 21.99 -12.42 10.06
CA PHE A 7 21.90 -13.21 11.30
C PHE A 7 21.50 -12.39 12.53
N LYS A 8 21.86 -11.10 12.60
CA LYS A 8 21.36 -10.19 13.65
C LYS A 8 19.87 -9.87 13.55
N GLY A 9 19.28 -10.04 12.36
CA GLY A 9 17.85 -9.84 12.13
C GLY A 9 16.97 -11.05 12.47
N LEU A 10 17.56 -12.20 12.81
CA LEU A 10 16.81 -13.45 13.02
C LEU A 10 16.27 -13.65 14.44
N SER A 11 16.46 -12.70 15.36
CA SER A 11 15.76 -12.76 16.66
C SER A 11 14.25 -12.60 16.44
N PRO A 12 13.38 -13.31 17.19
CA PRO A 12 11.93 -13.22 17.05
C PRO A 12 11.40 -11.79 17.03
N GLU A 13 11.95 -10.91 17.86
CA GLU A 13 11.53 -9.50 17.98
C GLU A 13 11.86 -8.69 16.72
N ARG A 14 13.01 -8.97 16.11
CA ARG A 14 13.44 -8.32 14.85
C ARG A 14 12.63 -8.82 13.67
N ILE A 15 12.36 -10.12 13.61
CA ILE A 15 11.50 -10.71 12.58
C ILE A 15 10.11 -10.09 12.67
N GLN A 16 9.49 -10.08 13.86
CA GLN A 16 8.17 -9.46 14.06
C GLN A 16 8.14 -7.98 13.68
N TYR A 17 9.19 -7.22 14.03
CA TYR A 17 9.29 -5.81 13.63
C TYR A 17 9.33 -5.64 12.11
N ILE A 18 10.15 -6.44 11.43
CA ILE A 18 10.29 -6.40 9.97
C ILE A 18 8.99 -6.84 9.29
N GLU A 19 8.38 -7.94 9.76
CA GLU A 19 7.09 -8.42 9.26
C GLU A 19 6.00 -7.37 9.45
N GLY A 20 5.92 -6.72 10.61
CA GLY A 20 5.02 -5.61 10.86
C GLY A 20 5.24 -4.44 9.90
N TYR A 21 6.51 -4.04 9.69
CA TYR A 21 6.86 -2.98 8.76
C TYR A 21 6.38 -3.28 7.34
N TYR A 22 6.58 -4.50 6.83
CA TYR A 22 6.11 -4.88 5.49
C TYR A 22 4.59 -5.07 5.42
N ALA A 23 3.95 -5.59 6.48
CA ALA A 23 2.51 -5.72 6.54
C ALA A 23 1.82 -4.33 6.45
N GLU A 24 2.39 -3.31 7.08
CA GLU A 24 1.89 -1.93 7.04
C GLU A 24 2.05 -1.25 5.66
N GLN A 25 2.97 -1.73 4.83
CA GLN A 25 3.16 -1.25 3.44
C GLN A 25 2.09 -1.79 2.48
N THR A 26 1.24 -2.72 2.91
CA THR A 26 0.12 -3.18 2.09
C THR A 26 -0.76 -1.98 1.69
N PRO A 27 -1.11 -1.85 0.39
CA PRO A 27 -2.00 -0.80 -0.08
C PRO A 27 -3.32 -0.80 0.69
N GLU A 28 -3.84 0.38 1.00
CA GLU A 28 -5.12 0.51 1.68
C GLU A 28 -6.25 -0.01 0.80
N GLN A 29 -7.08 -0.90 1.34
CA GLN A 29 -8.20 -1.51 0.61
C GLN A 29 -9.51 -0.75 0.84
N GLN A 30 -9.57 0.09 1.87
CA GLN A 30 -10.75 0.88 2.18
C GLN A 30 -10.70 2.23 1.45
N PHE A 31 -11.76 2.52 0.72
CA PHE A 31 -11.94 3.79 0.02
C PHE A 31 -13.21 4.49 0.53
N TRP A 32 -13.27 5.80 0.31
CA TRP A 32 -14.44 6.62 0.53
C TRP A 32 -14.62 7.58 -0.64
N GLU A 33 -15.82 8.12 -0.81
CA GLU A 33 -16.15 8.99 -1.93
C GLU A 33 -16.31 10.42 -1.45
N SER A 34 -15.67 11.36 -2.14
CA SER A 34 -15.74 12.78 -1.82
C SER A 34 -15.32 13.62 -3.02
N ASN A 35 -15.99 14.76 -3.23
CA ASN A 35 -15.66 15.72 -4.28
C ASN A 35 -15.52 15.12 -5.70
N GLY A 36 -16.29 14.07 -6.02
CA GLY A 36 -16.22 13.36 -7.31
C GLY A 36 -15.04 12.38 -7.44
N TYR A 37 -14.35 12.07 -6.34
CA TYR A 37 -13.26 11.10 -6.30
C TYR A 37 -13.57 9.94 -5.37
N ARG A 38 -13.10 8.75 -5.73
CA ARG A 38 -12.91 7.61 -4.84
C ARG A 38 -11.49 7.66 -4.29
N ILE A 39 -11.37 7.88 -2.99
CA ILE A 39 -10.10 8.20 -2.32
C ILE A 39 -9.82 7.12 -1.28
N GLN A 40 -8.56 6.68 -1.13
CA GLN A 40 -8.21 5.77 -0.03
C GLN A 40 -8.55 6.40 1.33
N ARG A 41 -9.06 5.60 2.26
CA ARG A 41 -9.54 6.08 3.55
C ARG A 41 -8.41 6.54 4.46
N ARG A 42 -7.26 5.87 4.45
CA ARG A 42 -6.17 6.16 5.39
C ARG A 42 -5.05 6.94 4.73
N CYS A 43 -4.55 7.97 5.42
CA CYS A 43 -3.43 8.77 4.98
C CYS A 43 -2.18 7.90 4.77
N PRO A 44 -1.48 7.98 3.63
CA PRO A 44 -0.33 7.15 3.37
C PRO A 44 0.83 7.44 4.33
N HIS A 45 0.88 8.60 5.01
CA HIS A 45 1.90 8.95 6.01
C HIS A 45 1.83 8.07 7.28
N LEU A 46 0.84 8.30 8.14
CA LEU A 46 0.66 7.61 9.43
C LEU A 46 -0.78 7.10 9.63
N LYS A 47 -1.43 6.72 8.53
CA LYS A 47 -2.71 5.99 8.51
C LYS A 47 -3.90 6.72 9.20
N ALA A 48 -3.82 8.04 9.36
CA ALA A 48 -4.92 8.87 9.82
C ALA A 48 -6.18 8.70 8.94
N ASP A 49 -7.36 8.67 9.56
CA ASP A 49 -8.63 8.48 8.84
C ASP A 49 -9.05 9.76 8.10
N LEU A 50 -8.89 9.78 6.78
CA LEU A 50 -9.17 10.94 5.92
C LEU A 50 -10.67 11.27 5.84
N THR A 51 -11.55 10.34 6.20
CA THR A 51 -13.00 10.66 6.33
C THR A 51 -13.28 11.61 7.49
N ARG A 52 -12.39 11.67 8.48
CA ARG A 52 -12.52 12.51 9.69
C ARG A 52 -11.55 13.69 9.68
N PHE A 53 -10.35 13.48 9.14
CA PHE A 53 -9.25 14.44 9.17
C PHE A 53 -8.84 14.95 7.79
N GLY A 54 -9.55 14.57 6.72
CA GLY A 54 -9.32 15.08 5.38
C GLY A 54 -10.14 16.35 5.14
N LYS A 55 -9.49 17.37 4.57
CA LYS A 55 -10.15 18.55 3.99
C LYS A 55 -9.76 18.67 2.53
N ILE A 56 -10.72 18.93 1.66
CA ILE A 56 -10.51 19.05 0.22
C ILE A 56 -10.82 20.49 -0.20
N GLU A 57 -9.81 21.18 -0.72
CA GLU A 57 -9.90 22.56 -1.21
C GLU A 57 -9.09 22.64 -2.52
N ASP A 58 -9.67 23.22 -3.57
CA ASP A 58 -9.02 23.43 -4.88
C ASP A 58 -8.35 22.17 -5.48
N GLY A 59 -8.97 21.00 -5.30
CA GLY A 59 -8.44 19.71 -5.80
C GLY A 59 -7.29 19.13 -4.98
N VAL A 60 -6.94 19.74 -3.84
CA VAL A 60 -5.93 19.28 -2.90
C VAL A 60 -6.59 18.73 -1.65
N LEU A 61 -6.25 17.49 -1.29
CA LEU A 61 -6.61 16.88 -0.03
C LEU A 61 -5.53 17.15 1.01
N THR A 62 -5.91 17.81 2.11
CA THR A 62 -5.06 18.06 3.27
C THR A 62 -5.47 17.18 4.44
N CYS A 63 -4.51 16.42 4.99
CA CYS A 63 -4.68 15.68 6.23
C CYS A 63 -4.37 16.58 7.44
N THR A 64 -5.39 16.96 8.20
CA THR A 64 -5.30 17.93 9.30
C THR A 64 -4.52 17.45 10.53
N MET A 65 -4.23 16.14 10.62
CA MET A 65 -3.44 15.58 11.73
C MET A 65 -1.98 16.06 11.71
N HIS A 66 -1.37 16.10 10.52
CA HIS A 66 0.07 16.40 10.36
C HIS A 66 0.36 17.31 9.17
N GLY A 67 -0.67 17.87 8.52
CA GLY A 67 -0.53 18.86 7.45
C GLY A 67 -0.11 18.31 6.08
N TRP A 68 -0.11 17.00 5.87
CA TRP A 68 0.25 16.41 4.58
C TRP A 68 -0.79 16.72 3.50
N GLN A 69 -0.32 17.14 2.34
CA GLN A 69 -1.16 17.56 1.21
C GLN A 69 -0.95 16.65 0.01
N PHE A 70 -2.04 16.40 -0.71
CA PHE A 70 -2.07 15.51 -1.87
C PHE A 70 -2.94 16.10 -2.97
N GLU A 71 -2.44 16.11 -4.20
CA GLU A 71 -3.24 16.45 -5.37
C GLU A 71 -4.16 15.27 -5.72
N LEU A 72 -5.48 15.49 -5.78
CA LEU A 72 -6.46 14.42 -6.03
C LEU A 72 -6.40 13.87 -7.46
N ALA A 73 -6.05 14.71 -8.44
CA ALA A 73 -6.02 14.33 -9.85
C ALA A 73 -4.93 13.29 -10.16
N THR A 74 -3.78 13.37 -9.47
CA THR A 74 -2.61 12.53 -9.73
C THR A 74 -2.23 11.63 -8.55
N GLY A 75 -2.77 11.90 -7.36
CA GLY A 75 -2.35 11.26 -6.12
C GLY A 75 -0.99 11.73 -5.61
N LYS A 76 -0.34 12.71 -6.25
CA LYS A 76 0.99 13.19 -5.87
C LYS A 76 0.94 13.86 -4.49
N CYS A 77 1.87 13.49 -3.61
CA CYS A 77 2.08 14.23 -2.38
C CYS A 77 2.82 15.55 -2.67
N LEU A 78 2.28 16.64 -2.12
CA LEU A 78 2.82 17.99 -2.27
C LEU A 78 3.77 18.37 -1.13
N THR A 79 3.82 17.54 -0.07
CA THR A 79 4.63 17.77 1.14
C THR A 79 5.92 16.96 1.16
N SER A 80 5.96 15.80 0.48
CA SER A 80 7.11 14.87 0.43
C SER A 80 7.05 14.02 -0.84
N ASP A 81 8.19 13.49 -1.29
CA ASP A 81 8.29 12.67 -2.51
C ASP A 81 8.12 11.16 -2.25
N ASP A 82 8.07 10.73 -0.99
CA ASP A 82 8.17 9.30 -0.61
C ASP A 82 6.85 8.53 -0.71
N ARG A 83 5.69 9.21 -0.81
CA ARG A 83 4.38 8.55 -0.74
C ARG A 83 3.37 9.17 -1.69
N LYS A 84 2.44 8.35 -2.18
CA LYS A 84 1.32 8.76 -3.03
C LYS A 84 -0.01 8.43 -2.36
N LEU A 85 -1.04 9.21 -2.70
CA LEU A 85 -2.43 8.96 -2.36
C LEU A 85 -3.11 8.26 -3.53
N TYR A 86 -3.74 7.12 -3.31
CA TYR A 86 -4.64 6.50 -4.27
C TYR A 86 -5.97 7.27 -4.28
N ALA A 87 -6.20 7.99 -5.36
CA ALA A 87 -7.44 8.70 -5.65
C ALA A 87 -7.79 8.51 -7.12
N GLN A 88 -9.07 8.34 -7.42
CA GLN A 88 -9.56 8.11 -8.77
C GLN A 88 -10.82 8.92 -8.97
N HIS A 89 -10.89 9.65 -10.09
CA HIS A 89 -12.10 10.38 -10.44
C HIS A 89 -13.24 9.40 -10.75
N LEU A 90 -14.44 9.69 -10.24
CA LEU A 90 -15.65 8.93 -10.52
C LEU A 90 -16.29 9.50 -11.79
N SER A 91 -16.71 8.64 -12.71
CA SER A 91 -17.58 9.07 -13.82
C SER A 91 -18.99 9.43 -13.31
N GLU A 92 -19.83 10.04 -14.16
CA GLU A 92 -21.22 10.40 -13.82
C GLU A 92 -22.05 9.20 -13.32
N ASP A 93 -21.66 7.98 -13.69
CA ASP A 93 -22.29 6.73 -13.25
C ASP A 93 -21.70 6.16 -11.94
N GLY A 94 -20.86 6.93 -11.22
CA GLY A 94 -20.22 6.50 -9.97
C GLY A 94 -19.22 5.36 -10.14
N THR A 95 -18.80 5.06 -11.38
CA THR A 95 -17.85 4.00 -11.66
C THR A 95 -16.42 4.57 -11.64
N PRO A 96 -15.47 3.92 -10.96
CA PRO A 96 -14.06 4.33 -11.02
C PRO A 96 -13.55 4.31 -12.46
N ALA A 97 -13.03 5.44 -12.94
CA ALA A 97 -12.48 5.58 -14.30
C ALA A 97 -11.24 4.70 -14.47
N ALA A 98 -11.39 3.51 -15.07
CA ALA A 98 -10.39 2.45 -15.22
C ALA A 98 -8.92 2.95 -15.22
N GLY A 99 -8.18 2.64 -14.15
CA GLY A 99 -6.80 3.08 -13.98
C GLY A 99 -6.08 2.38 -12.83
N GLU A 100 -5.06 1.62 -13.22
CA GLU A 100 -3.93 1.05 -12.46
C GLU A 100 -4.18 -0.26 -11.66
N GLU A 101 -3.68 -1.33 -12.27
CA GLU A 101 -3.58 -2.70 -11.79
C GLU A 101 -2.89 -2.75 -10.42
N GLN A 102 -3.61 -3.23 -9.42
CA GLN A 102 -3.06 -3.54 -8.11
C GLN A 102 -1.96 -4.58 -8.29
N GLN A 103 -0.72 -4.27 -7.93
CA GLN A 103 0.37 -5.24 -7.96
C GLN A 103 0.05 -6.38 -6.99
N GLU A 104 -0.56 -7.42 -7.52
CA GLU A 104 -0.76 -8.69 -6.85
C GLU A 104 0.61 -9.30 -6.57
N TRP A 105 0.86 -9.68 -5.32
CA TRP A 105 2.05 -10.44 -4.98
C TRP A 105 1.94 -11.82 -5.63
N VAL A 106 2.57 -11.98 -6.80
CA VAL A 106 2.64 -13.26 -7.48
C VAL A 106 3.69 -14.11 -6.79
N ARG A 107 3.27 -15.24 -6.21
CA ARG A 107 4.21 -16.24 -5.69
C ARG A 107 5.15 -16.66 -6.82
N PRO A 108 6.47 -16.46 -6.71
CA PRO A 108 7.38 -16.84 -7.79
C PRO A 108 7.28 -18.36 -8.04
N PRO A 109 7.37 -18.80 -9.30
CA PRO A 109 7.33 -20.23 -9.61
C PRO A 109 8.46 -20.93 -8.88
N ALA A 110 8.15 -22.08 -8.27
CA ALA A 110 9.13 -22.85 -7.51
C ALA A 110 10.33 -23.23 -8.41
N ALA A 111 11.47 -22.60 -8.18
CA ALA A 111 12.71 -22.93 -8.89
C ALA A 111 13.24 -24.28 -8.37
N LYS A 112 13.48 -25.23 -9.28
CA LYS A 112 14.15 -26.50 -8.96
C LYS A 112 15.63 -26.23 -8.67
N CYS A 113 15.96 -25.92 -7.42
CA CYS A 113 17.34 -25.84 -6.98
C CYS A 113 17.98 -27.23 -7.02
N LYS A 114 19.15 -27.37 -7.67
CA LYS A 114 19.90 -28.63 -7.84
C LYS A 114 20.39 -29.25 -6.52
N HIS A 115 20.25 -28.55 -5.40
CA HIS A 115 20.65 -28.98 -4.05
C HIS A 115 19.51 -28.97 -3.03
N CYS A 116 18.29 -28.59 -3.46
CA CYS A 116 17.15 -28.57 -2.55
C CYS A 116 16.53 -29.97 -2.51
N TRP A 117 16.68 -30.65 -1.37
CA TRP A 117 16.09 -31.97 -1.11
C TRP A 117 14.58 -31.91 -0.82
N TYR A 118 14.02 -30.70 -0.71
CA TYR A 118 12.59 -30.48 -0.51
C TYR A 118 11.82 -30.69 -1.81
N VAL A 119 10.95 -31.71 -1.82
CA VAL A 119 9.97 -31.94 -2.88
C VAL A 119 8.61 -31.44 -2.37
N PRO A 120 8.10 -30.28 -2.83
CA PRO A 120 6.78 -29.84 -2.42
C PRO A 120 5.74 -30.88 -2.83
N SER A 121 4.79 -31.20 -1.94
CA SER A 121 3.70 -32.11 -2.27
C SER A 121 2.86 -31.48 -3.38
N LYS A 122 2.48 -32.27 -4.39
CA LYS A 122 1.53 -31.80 -5.41
C LYS A 122 0.22 -31.52 -4.70
N GLU A 123 -0.20 -30.25 -4.67
CA GLU A 123 -1.56 -29.88 -4.30
C GLU A 123 -2.50 -30.69 -5.19
N LYS A 124 -3.31 -31.56 -4.58
CA LYS A 124 -4.38 -32.23 -5.27
C LYS A 124 -5.41 -31.16 -5.58
N LYS A 125 -5.52 -30.76 -6.85
CA LYS A 125 -6.65 -29.97 -7.31
C LYS A 125 -7.92 -30.75 -6.97
N ALA A 126 -8.75 -30.19 -6.10
CA ALA A 126 -10.13 -30.59 -5.91
C ALA A 126 -10.98 -30.01 -7.05
#